data_AF-A0A378B572-F1
#
_entry.id   AF-A0A378B572-F1
#
_cell.length_a   1.000
_cell.length_b   1.000
_cell.length_c   1.000
_cell.angle_alpha   90.00
_cell.angle_beta   90.00
_cell.angle_gamma   90.00
#
_symmetry.space_group_name_H-M   'P 1'
#
loop_
_entity.id
_entity.type
_entity.pdbx_description
1 polymer ?
#
loop_
_entity_poly.entity_id
_entity_poly.type
_entity_poly.pdbx_seq_one_letter_code
_entity_poly.pdbx_strand_id
1 'polypeptide(L)'
;MQTSAQGSWCKVSATIAPEIGVQIALPTQRWSQRFLQVGCGGLCGSINLSLSNASGCLPAMNGEFVVAATDMGHHGSMMDASWAEDPQKRIDFAWRANHLTAVLAKAVMQTLYRQPPAAKVCLLYGLLRRRSRRH
;
A
#
# COMPACT_ATOMS: atom_id res chain seq x y z
N MET A 1 4.40 7.46 17.40
CA MET A 1 4.85 8.26 16.24
C MET A 1 6.28 7.87 15.92
N GLN A 2 6.63 7.74 14.64
CA GLN A 2 7.98 7.40 14.16
C GLN A 2 8.56 8.59 13.40
N THR A 3 9.86 8.79 13.49
CA THR A 3 10.57 9.89 12.80
C THR A 3 11.61 9.30 11.87
N SER A 4 11.67 9.76 10.63
CA SER A 4 12.68 9.39 9.62
C SER A 4 13.27 10.64 8.96
N ALA A 5 14.26 10.45 8.09
CA ALA A 5 14.82 11.54 7.27
C ALA A 5 13.75 12.24 6.38
N GLN A 6 12.63 11.56 6.11
CA GLN A 6 11.52 12.09 5.31
C GLN A 6 10.43 12.78 6.15
N GLY A 7 10.54 12.79 7.49
CA GLY A 7 9.62 13.48 8.39
C GLY A 7 9.02 12.58 9.49
N SER A 8 7.94 13.05 10.11
CA SER A 8 7.19 12.32 11.14
C SER A 8 6.02 11.54 10.54
N TRP A 9 5.81 10.33 11.06
CA TRP A 9 4.85 9.37 10.54
C TRP A 9 4.09 8.66 11.68
N CYS A 10 2.83 8.35 11.40
CA CYS A 10 2.03 7.41 12.18
C CYS A 10 1.97 6.07 11.44
N LYS A 11 2.32 4.97 12.11
CA LYS A 11 2.20 3.62 11.55
C LYS A 11 1.02 2.92 12.19
N VAL A 12 0.11 2.42 11.37
CA VAL A 12 -1.02 1.60 11.77
C VAL A 12 -0.78 0.18 11.27
N SER A 13 -0.95 -0.80 12.15
CA SER A 13 -0.94 -2.22 11.80
C SER A 13 -2.30 -2.81 12.16
N ALA A 14 -2.85 -3.64 11.30
CA ALA A 14 -4.15 -4.28 11.52
C ALA A 14 -4.18 -5.67 10.87
N THR A 15 -5.10 -6.50 11.35
CA THR A 15 -5.47 -7.77 10.71
C THR A 15 -6.95 -7.70 10.35
N ILE A 16 -7.27 -7.93 9.08
CA ILE A 16 -8.64 -7.99 8.58
C ILE A 16 -9.01 -9.45 8.43
N ALA A 17 -10.15 -9.83 9.01
CA ALA A 17 -10.59 -11.22 9.02
C ALA A 17 -10.65 -11.83 7.58
N PRO A 18 -10.22 -13.09 7.41
CA PRO A 18 -9.73 -13.98 8.46
C PRO A 18 -8.29 -13.70 8.90
N GLU A 19 -7.36 -13.45 7.97
CA GLU A 19 -5.91 -13.41 8.27
C GLU A 19 -5.14 -12.31 7.49
N ILE A 20 -5.81 -11.36 6.85
CA ILE A 20 -5.13 -10.35 6.01
C ILE A 20 -4.40 -9.35 6.90
N GLY A 21 -3.07 -9.39 6.91
CA GLY A 21 -2.25 -8.39 7.56
C GLY A 21 -2.13 -7.13 6.71
N VAL A 22 -2.21 -5.98 7.37
CA VAL A 22 -2.11 -4.65 6.73
C VAL A 22 -1.21 -3.74 7.56
N GLN A 23 -0.35 -2.99 6.89
CA GLN A 23 0.36 -1.86 7.48
C GLN A 23 0.15 -0.59 6.66
N ILE A 24 0.05 0.54 7.35
CA ILE A 24 -0.20 1.85 6.77
C ILE A 24 0.73 2.87 7.43
N ALA A 25 1.52 3.58 6.64
CA ALA A 25 2.33 4.72 7.06
C ALA A 25 1.66 6.03 6.62
N LEU A 26 1.38 6.89 7.60
CA LEU A 26 0.65 8.15 7.43
C LEU A 26 1.55 9.33 7.82
N PRO A 27 1.91 10.24 6.88
CA PRO A 27 2.75 11.38 7.20
C PRO A 27 1.97 12.42 8.00
N THR A 28 2.49 12.86 9.15
CA THR A 28 1.72 13.74 10.05
C THR A 28 1.79 15.22 9.70
N GLN A 29 2.68 15.62 8.79
CA GLN A 29 2.92 17.03 8.47
C GLN A 29 2.77 17.37 6.99
N ARG A 30 3.20 16.47 6.09
CA ARG A 30 3.38 16.78 4.65
C ARG A 30 2.45 15.99 3.74
N TRP A 31 1.31 15.51 4.26
CA TRP A 31 0.39 14.74 3.44
C TRP A 31 -0.20 15.59 2.32
N SER A 32 0.04 15.17 1.07
CA SER A 32 -0.41 15.86 -0.15
C SER A 32 -1.77 15.36 -0.65
N GLN A 33 -2.61 14.82 0.24
CA GLN A 33 -3.88 14.15 -0.08
C GLN A 33 -3.75 12.96 -1.05
N ARG A 34 -2.54 12.39 -1.19
CA ARG A 34 -2.27 11.25 -2.06
C ARG A 34 -2.10 9.97 -1.26
N PHE A 35 -2.58 8.88 -1.84
CA PHE A 35 -2.50 7.53 -1.31
C PHE A 35 -1.80 6.62 -2.32
N LEU A 36 -0.90 5.77 -1.82
CA LEU A 36 -0.19 4.76 -2.59
C LEU A 36 -0.29 3.42 -1.87
N GLN A 37 -0.80 2.40 -2.54
CA GLN A 37 -0.70 1.03 -2.08
C GLN A 37 0.48 0.36 -2.78
N VAL A 38 1.43 -0.09 -1.98
CA VAL A 38 2.60 -0.81 -2.46
C VAL A 38 2.21 -2.26 -2.66
N GLY A 39 2.40 -2.75 -3.88
CA GLY A 39 2.33 -4.17 -4.17
C GLY A 39 3.57 -4.89 -3.65
N CYS A 40 3.42 -6.17 -3.39
CA CYS A 40 4.52 -7.08 -3.10
C CYS A 40 4.93 -7.84 -4.39
N GLY A 41 6.00 -8.64 -4.33
CA GLY A 41 6.43 -9.47 -5.44
C GLY A 41 6.29 -10.97 -5.13
N GLY A 42 6.25 -11.78 -6.19
CA GLY A 42 6.12 -13.24 -6.09
C GLY A 42 4.75 -13.65 -5.56
N LEU A 43 4.73 -14.59 -4.62
CA LEU A 43 3.51 -15.15 -4.02
C LEU A 43 3.13 -14.53 -2.66
N CYS A 44 3.81 -13.46 -2.23
CA CYS A 44 3.72 -12.77 -0.92
C CYS A 44 2.54 -13.11 0.00
N GLY A 45 2.67 -13.27 1.33
CA GLY A 45 3.77 -13.79 2.14
C GLY A 45 4.32 -12.86 3.23
N SER A 46 4.40 -11.56 2.97
CA SER A 46 5.00 -10.57 3.89
C SER A 46 4.60 -9.14 3.56
N ILE A 47 4.71 -8.24 4.54
CA ILE A 47 4.38 -6.82 4.37
C ILE A 47 5.65 -5.99 4.19
N ASN A 48 5.74 -5.24 3.09
CA ASN A 48 6.85 -4.33 2.82
C ASN A 48 6.33 -2.97 2.34
N LEU A 49 6.63 -1.91 3.08
CA LEU A 49 6.25 -0.52 2.76
C LEU A 49 7.29 0.21 1.89
N SER A 50 8.28 -0.52 1.34
CA SER A 50 9.32 0.04 0.50
C SER A 50 8.75 0.72 -0.75
N LEU A 51 9.25 1.91 -1.01
CA LEU A 51 8.94 2.69 -2.21
C LEU A 51 9.98 2.50 -3.32
N SER A 52 10.82 1.46 -3.27
CA SER A 52 11.90 1.23 -4.26
C SER A 52 11.41 1.26 -5.72
N ASN A 53 10.21 0.74 -5.97
CA ASN A 53 9.58 0.73 -7.30
C ASN A 53 9.01 2.09 -7.73
N ALA A 54 8.92 3.06 -6.80
CA ALA A 54 8.54 4.44 -7.05
C ALA A 54 9.78 5.37 -7.11
N SER A 55 10.98 4.82 -7.30
CA SER A 55 12.20 5.60 -7.48
C SER A 55 12.03 6.65 -8.57
N GLY A 56 12.38 7.91 -8.26
CA GLY A 56 12.13 9.07 -9.12
C GLY A 56 10.79 9.79 -8.90
N CYS A 57 9.85 9.21 -8.14
CA CYS A 57 8.65 9.93 -7.69
C CYS A 57 8.99 10.81 -6.48
N LEU A 58 9.50 12.01 -6.73
CA LEU A 58 9.90 12.95 -5.67
C LEU A 58 8.87 13.11 -4.55
N PRO A 59 7.56 13.25 -4.82
CA PRO A 59 6.62 13.46 -3.72
C PRO A 59 6.40 12.20 -2.86
N ALA A 60 6.58 10.99 -3.41
CA ALA A 60 6.59 9.76 -2.61
C ALA A 60 7.86 9.69 -1.74
N MET A 61 9.01 10.08 -2.30
CA MET A 61 10.30 10.10 -1.59
C MET A 61 10.38 11.20 -0.52
N ASN A 62 9.66 12.31 -0.70
CA ASN A 62 9.57 13.42 0.25
C ASN A 62 8.57 13.17 1.38
N GLY A 63 7.96 11.99 1.39
CA GLY A 63 7.03 11.61 2.44
C GLY A 63 5.64 12.22 2.32
N GLU A 64 5.20 12.55 1.11
CA GLU A 64 3.94 13.27 0.91
C GLU A 64 2.74 12.36 0.66
N PHE A 65 2.95 11.04 0.64
CA PHE A 65 1.91 10.03 0.42
C PHE A 65 1.59 9.28 1.71
N VAL A 66 0.33 8.91 1.88
CA VAL A 66 -0.01 7.76 2.73
C VAL A 66 0.36 6.51 1.96
N VAL A 67 1.09 5.60 2.61
CA VAL A 67 1.59 4.36 1.99
C VAL A 67 0.99 3.17 2.74
N ALA A 68 0.38 2.22 2.03
CA ALA A 68 -0.12 0.99 2.63
C ALA A 68 0.42 -0.26 1.92
N ALA A 69 0.52 -1.36 2.65
CA ALA A 69 0.92 -2.67 2.12
C ALA A 69 0.18 -3.79 2.88
N THR A 70 0.07 -4.95 2.25
CA THR A 70 -0.56 -6.16 2.81
C THR A 70 0.27 -7.40 2.49
N ASP A 71 0.13 -8.43 3.32
CA ASP A 71 0.73 -9.76 3.13
C ASP A 71 -0.14 -10.69 2.28
N MET A 72 -1.25 -10.17 1.75
CA MET A 72 -2.17 -10.89 0.87
C MET A 72 -2.91 -12.07 1.54
N GLY A 73 -3.04 -12.07 2.87
CA GLY A 73 -3.83 -13.07 3.59
C GLY A 73 -3.07 -14.31 4.04
N HIS A 74 -1.74 -14.28 3.99
CA HIS A 74 -0.90 -15.37 4.48
C HIS A 74 0.54 -14.94 4.75
N HIS A 75 1.29 -15.79 5.44
CA HIS A 75 2.72 -15.61 5.68
C HIS A 75 3.53 -16.72 5.01
N GLY A 76 4.63 -16.37 4.38
CA GLY A 76 5.46 -17.31 3.63
C GLY A 76 6.55 -16.63 2.83
N SER A 77 7.46 -17.44 2.28
CA SER A 77 8.48 -16.94 1.36
C SER A 77 7.87 -16.51 0.03
N MET A 78 8.62 -15.74 -0.75
CA MET A 78 8.18 -15.25 -2.07
C MET A 78 7.83 -16.36 -3.07
N MET A 79 8.31 -17.59 -2.83
CA MET A 79 8.09 -18.78 -3.68
C MET A 79 7.23 -19.85 -2.99
N ASP A 80 6.71 -19.57 -1.79
CA ASP A 80 5.85 -20.50 -1.07
C ASP A 80 4.44 -20.45 -1.67
N ALA A 81 3.94 -21.60 -2.11
CA ALA A 81 2.61 -21.77 -2.69
C ALA A 81 1.70 -22.65 -1.82
N SER A 82 2.15 -23.12 -0.65
CA SER A 82 1.39 -24.05 0.20
C SER A 82 0.04 -23.48 0.66
N TRP A 83 -0.02 -22.15 0.84
CA TRP A 83 -1.25 -21.43 1.16
C TRP A 83 -2.34 -21.53 0.08
N ALA A 84 -1.98 -21.84 -1.18
CA ALA A 84 -2.91 -21.84 -2.30
C ALA A 84 -3.89 -23.01 -2.28
N GLU A 85 -3.66 -24.02 -1.43
CA GLU A 85 -4.61 -25.11 -1.18
C GLU A 85 -5.92 -24.59 -0.55
N ASP A 86 -5.83 -23.51 0.25
CA ASP A 86 -6.97 -22.85 0.85
C ASP A 86 -7.71 -21.96 -0.19
N PRO A 87 -8.99 -22.22 -0.50
CA PRO A 87 -9.78 -21.38 -1.40
C PRO A 87 -9.89 -19.92 -0.95
N GLN A 88 -9.95 -19.64 0.36
CA GLN A 88 -10.06 -18.30 0.88
C GLN A 88 -8.76 -17.51 0.65
N LYS A 89 -7.61 -18.15 0.86
CA LYS A 89 -6.30 -17.50 0.63
C LYS A 89 -6.08 -17.17 -0.84
N ARG A 90 -6.59 -18.01 -1.76
CA ARG A 90 -6.62 -17.68 -3.20
C ARG A 90 -7.45 -16.43 -3.52
N ILE A 91 -8.59 -16.23 -2.85
CA ILE A 91 -9.43 -15.04 -3.02
C ILE A 91 -8.73 -13.79 -2.44
N ASP A 92 -8.12 -13.94 -1.26
CA ASP A 92 -7.38 -12.88 -0.58
C ASP A 92 -6.21 -12.40 -1.44
N PHE A 93 -5.42 -13.34 -1.97
CA PHE A 93 -4.33 -13.07 -2.90
C PHE A 93 -4.81 -12.48 -4.22
N ALA A 94 -5.88 -13.01 -4.82
CA ALA A 94 -6.34 -12.57 -6.13
C ALA A 94 -6.83 -11.10 -6.14
N TRP A 95 -7.55 -10.67 -5.10
CA TRP A 95 -8.07 -9.30 -5.06
C TRP A 95 -8.45 -8.78 -3.67
N ARG A 96 -8.95 -9.64 -2.77
CA ARG A 96 -9.64 -9.19 -1.56
C ARG A 96 -8.71 -8.47 -0.59
N ALA A 97 -7.49 -8.96 -0.40
CA ALA A 97 -6.52 -8.31 0.48
C ALA A 97 -6.20 -6.88 0.04
N ASN A 98 -5.96 -6.71 -1.27
CA ASN A 98 -5.69 -5.39 -1.84
C ASN A 98 -6.89 -4.45 -1.71
N HIS A 99 -8.09 -4.94 -2.01
CA HIS A 99 -9.31 -4.15 -1.90
C HIS A 99 -9.55 -3.68 -0.46
N LEU A 100 -9.51 -4.60 0.50
CA LEU A 100 -9.78 -4.30 1.92
C LEU A 100 -8.70 -3.41 2.53
N THR A 101 -7.45 -3.54 2.10
CA THR A 101 -6.36 -2.62 2.48
C THR A 101 -6.68 -1.19 2.05
N ALA A 102 -7.15 -0.99 0.82
CA ALA A 102 -7.51 0.34 0.32
C ALA A 102 -8.73 0.92 1.06
N VAL A 103 -9.73 0.09 1.39
CA VAL A 103 -10.90 0.49 2.19
C VAL A 103 -10.46 0.94 3.59
N LEU A 104 -9.64 0.13 4.27
CA LEU A 104 -9.12 0.45 5.59
C LEU A 104 -8.29 1.75 5.56
N ALA A 105 -7.39 1.90 4.59
CA ALA A 105 -6.56 3.10 4.48
C ALA A 105 -7.39 4.37 4.29
N LYS A 106 -8.44 4.33 3.46
CA LYS A 106 -9.38 5.46 3.31
C LYS A 106 -10.06 5.81 4.62
N ALA A 107 -10.52 4.82 5.38
CA ALA A 107 -11.15 5.05 6.67
C ALA A 107 -10.16 5.67 7.69
N VAL A 108 -8.93 5.16 7.76
CA VAL A 108 -7.89 5.71 8.65
C VAL A 108 -7.52 7.14 8.27
N MET A 109 -7.35 7.43 6.97
CA MET A 109 -7.08 8.79 6.48
C MET A 109 -8.21 9.75 6.83
N GLN A 110 -9.47 9.34 6.63
CA GLN A 110 -10.64 10.13 6.98
C GLN A 110 -10.64 10.49 8.47
N THR A 111 -10.28 9.56 9.34
CA THR A 111 -10.22 9.78 10.79
C THR A 111 -9.05 10.68 11.19
N LEU A 112 -7.86 10.45 10.65
CA LEU A 112 -6.64 11.14 11.05
C LEU A 112 -6.56 12.57 10.49
N TYR A 113 -6.89 12.75 9.21
CA TYR A 113 -6.76 14.04 8.51
C TYR A 113 -8.07 14.78 8.36
N ARG A 114 -9.21 14.18 8.77
CA ARG A 114 -10.57 14.72 8.56
C ARG A 114 -10.90 14.99 7.09
N GLN A 115 -10.19 14.34 6.17
CA GLN A 115 -10.31 14.50 4.73
C GLN A 115 -10.03 13.18 4.02
N PRO A 116 -10.79 12.83 2.95
CA PRO A 116 -10.49 11.65 2.14
C PRO A 116 -9.32 11.94 1.17
N PRO A 117 -8.63 10.91 0.65
CA PRO A 117 -7.63 11.12 -0.40
C PRO A 117 -8.28 11.72 -1.66
N ALA A 118 -7.54 12.59 -2.35
CA ALA A 118 -7.96 13.11 -3.64
C ALA A 118 -8.11 11.94 -4.63
N ALA A 119 -9.22 11.89 -5.38
CA ALA A 119 -9.68 10.73 -6.15
C ALA A 119 -8.80 10.31 -7.37
N LYS A 120 -7.50 10.64 -7.40
CA LYS A 120 -6.56 10.17 -8.42
C LYS A 120 -5.87 8.90 -7.92
N VAL A 121 -6.56 7.77 -8.05
CA VAL A 121 -5.96 6.45 -7.87
C VAL A 121 -4.90 6.25 -8.96
N CYS A 122 -3.62 6.35 -8.59
CA CYS A 122 -2.51 5.93 -9.44
C CYS A 122 -2.19 4.48 -9.06
N LEU A 123 -2.99 3.53 -9.57
CA LEU A 123 -2.62 2.12 -9.55
C LEU A 123 -1.45 1.96 -10.52
N LEU A 124 -0.23 1.83 -9.99
CA LEU A 124 0.93 1.44 -10.77
C LEU A 124 0.86 -0.06 -11.07
N TYR A 125 -0.05 -0.45 -11.96
CA TYR A 125 0.18 -1.62 -12.81
C TYR A 125 1.14 -1.20 -13.93
N GLY A 126 2.10 -2.08 -14.23
CA GLY A 126 3.32 -1.77 -14.97
C GLY A 126 3.17 -1.04 -16.32
N LEU A 127 4.25 -0.34 -16.66
CA LEU A 127 4.72 0.05 -17.99
C LEU A 127 3.64 0.50 -19.00
N LEU A 128 3.32 1.80 -18.98
CA LEU A 128 3.00 2.53 -20.21
C LEU A 128 3.77 3.84 -20.21
N ARG A 129 4.88 3.84 -20.97
CA ARG A 129 5.58 5.06 -21.41
C ARG A 129 4.55 5.99 -22.06
N ARG A 130 4.19 7.07 -21.36
CA ARG A 130 3.47 8.20 -21.98
C ARG A 130 4.41 8.84 -22.99
N ARG A 131 4.16 8.59 -24.28
CA ARG A 131 4.76 9.30 -25.41
C ARG A 131 4.28 10.76 -25.33
N SER A 132 5.21 11.67 -25.07
CA SER A 132 4.96 13.12 -25.07
C SER A 132 4.58 13.56 -26.48
N ARG A 133 3.34 14.06 -26.66
CA ARG A 133 2.98 14.90 -27.81
C ARG A 133 3.51 16.30 -27.50
N ARG A 134 4.49 16.78 -28.27
CA ARG A 134 4.79 18.21 -28.41
C ARG A 134 4.12 18.71 -29.69
N HIS A 135 3.53 19.90 -29.58
CA HIS A 135 3.10 20.74 -30.69
C HIS A 135 4.29 21.20 -31.52
#